data_AF-A0A5C6DWB6-F1
#
_entry.id   AF-A0A5C6DWB6-F1
#
_cell.length_a   1.000
_cell.length_b   1.000
_cell.length_c   1.000
_cell.angle_alpha   90.00
_cell.angle_beta   90.00
_cell.angle_gamma   90.00
#
_symmetry.space_group_name_H-M   'P 1'
#
loop_
_entity.id
_entity.type
_entity.pdbx_description
1 polymer ?
#
loop_
_entity_poly.entity_id
_entity_poly.type
_entity_poly.pdbx_seq_one_letter_code
_entity_poly.pdbx_strand_id
1 'polypeptide(L)'
;MRWIAIITITLAAGCSALNPFPKPSVMRAMKDADRIVANGHEITDRETVEGLRKIYGNAKWRPFIDTEPIDQISIQLFHGSEKVLEFSYGAGWLMDEARKGVLSEVQRQWMIDHIRSKIPAEKLPDRHII
;
A
#
# COMPACT_ATOMS: atom_id res chain seq x y z
N MET A 1 57.41 20.72 -8.17
CA MET A 1 56.79 19.61 -7.42
C MET A 1 55.28 19.79 -7.50
N ARG A 2 54.58 18.88 -8.20
CA ARG A 2 53.13 18.94 -8.43
C ARG A 2 52.43 18.20 -7.28
N TRP A 3 51.63 18.91 -6.49
CA TRP A 3 50.78 18.32 -5.46
C TRP A 3 49.44 17.95 -6.09
N ILE A 4 49.14 16.65 -6.15
CA ILE A 4 47.83 16.14 -6.58
C ILE A 4 46.94 16.14 -5.33
N ALA A 5 45.99 17.07 -5.27
CA ALA A 5 44.94 17.04 -4.26
C ALA A 5 43.95 15.92 -4.63
N ILE A 6 44.00 14.82 -3.88
CA ILE A 6 43.01 13.75 -3.96
C ILE A 6 41.75 14.25 -3.28
N ILE A 7 40.75 14.65 -4.08
CA ILE A 7 39.41 14.93 -3.58
C ILE A 7 38.76 13.58 -3.31
N THR A 8 38.76 13.15 -2.04
CA THR A 8 37.90 12.06 -1.58
C THR A 8 36.46 12.51 -1.71
N ILE A 9 35.78 12.01 -2.75
CA ILE A 9 34.33 12.04 -2.85
C ILE A 9 33.82 11.11 -1.76
N THR A 10 33.52 11.67 -0.59
CA THR A 10 32.70 10.99 0.40
C THR A 10 31.33 10.84 -0.26
N LEU A 11 31.05 9.66 -0.83
CA LEU A 11 29.67 9.25 -1.03
C LEU A 11 29.05 9.27 0.37
N ALA A 12 28.36 10.36 0.69
CA ALA A 12 27.25 10.31 1.60
C ALA A 12 26.26 9.36 0.95
N ALA A 13 26.46 8.05 1.17
CA ALA A 13 25.40 7.08 1.07
C ALA A 13 24.34 7.60 2.03
N GLY A 14 23.39 8.34 1.46
CA GLY A 14 22.32 8.94 2.21
C GLY A 14 21.66 7.80 2.95
N CYS A 15 21.78 7.81 4.27
CA CYS A 15 20.86 7.15 5.17
C CYS A 15 19.47 7.81 5.00
N SER A 16 18.91 7.78 3.79
CA SER A 16 17.47 7.78 3.60
C SER A 16 17.05 6.40 4.05
N ALA A 17 17.04 6.24 5.37
CA ALA A 17 16.65 5.04 6.06
C ALA A 17 15.35 4.55 5.43
N LEU A 18 15.35 3.27 5.09
CA LEU A 18 14.19 2.45 4.79
C LEU A 18 13.15 2.66 5.89
N ASN A 19 12.34 3.73 5.81
CA ASN A 19 11.33 3.99 6.81
C ASN A 19 10.23 2.94 6.58
N PRO A 20 10.06 1.97 7.50
CA PRO A 20 9.10 0.89 7.30
C PRO A 20 7.66 1.34 7.50
N PHE A 21 7.45 2.62 7.81
CA PHE A 21 6.14 3.22 8.06
C PHE A 21 5.72 4.15 6.93
N PRO A 22 4.40 4.29 6.69
CA PRO A 22 3.88 5.31 5.79
C PRO A 22 4.24 6.73 6.23
N LYS A 23 4.28 7.66 5.26
CA LYS A 23 4.45 9.08 5.55
C LYS A 23 3.29 9.57 6.45
N PRO A 24 3.50 10.54 7.36
CA PRO A 24 2.42 11.07 8.20
C PRO A 24 1.22 11.60 7.42
N SER A 25 1.43 12.18 6.22
CA SER A 25 0.36 12.65 5.34
C SER A 25 -0.55 11.51 4.87
N VAL A 26 0.03 10.34 4.54
CA VAL A 26 -0.70 9.13 4.15
C VAL A 26 -1.51 8.59 5.33
N MET A 27 -0.91 8.55 6.52
CA MET A 27 -1.63 8.14 7.74
C MET A 27 -2.78 9.07 8.10
N ARG A 28 -2.65 10.36 7.79
CA ARG A 28 -3.74 11.33 7.94
C ARG A 28 -4.86 11.08 6.93
N ALA A 29 -4.54 10.93 5.65
CA ALA A 29 -5.53 10.58 4.62
C ALA A 29 -6.32 9.30 4.98
N MET A 30 -5.62 8.27 5.47
CA MET A 30 -6.22 7.03 6.00
C MET A 30 -7.12 7.24 7.22
N LYS A 31 -6.84 8.24 8.06
CA LYS A 31 -7.65 8.56 9.23
C LYS A 31 -8.92 9.32 8.84
N ASP A 32 -8.81 10.20 7.85
CA ASP A 32 -9.89 11.08 7.43
C ASP A 32 -10.86 10.38 6.46
N ALA A 33 -10.44 9.26 5.85
CA ALA A 33 -11.27 8.48 4.95
C ALA A 33 -12.53 7.92 5.64
N ASP A 34 -13.68 8.09 4.98
CA ASP A 34 -14.99 7.59 5.42
C ASP A 34 -15.53 6.46 4.53
N ARG A 35 -14.93 6.26 3.35
CA ARG A 35 -15.36 5.28 2.35
C ARG A 35 -14.18 4.66 1.62
N ILE A 36 -14.35 3.40 1.22
CA ILE A 36 -13.47 2.67 0.31
C ILE A 36 -14.20 2.44 -1.02
N VAL A 37 -13.47 2.57 -2.13
CA VAL A 37 -13.86 2.04 -3.44
C VAL A 37 -12.82 1.02 -3.86
N ALA A 38 -13.19 -0.25 -3.89
CA ALA A 38 -12.32 -1.37 -4.26
C ALA A 38 -12.75 -1.94 -5.62
N ASN A 39 -11.89 -1.86 -6.65
CA ASN A 39 -12.20 -2.21 -8.04
C ASN A 39 -13.55 -1.62 -8.54
N GLY A 40 -13.82 -0.35 -8.18
CA GLY A 40 -15.07 0.31 -8.55
C GLY A 40 -16.32 -0.22 -7.83
N HIS A 41 -16.15 -0.97 -6.73
CA HIS A 41 -17.22 -1.33 -5.81
C HIS A 41 -17.06 -0.56 -4.50
N GLU A 42 -18.13 0.11 -4.07
CA GLU A 42 -18.13 0.95 -2.89
C GLU A 42 -18.34 0.12 -1.62
N ILE A 43 -17.52 0.37 -0.60
CA ILE A 43 -17.61 -0.24 0.73
C ILE A 43 -17.58 0.90 1.77
N THR A 44 -18.69 1.07 2.49
CA THR A 44 -18.92 2.12 3.50
C THR A 44 -19.03 1.58 4.92
N ASP A 45 -18.86 0.27 5.10
CA ASP A 45 -18.85 -0.34 6.43
C ASP A 45 -17.67 0.20 7.27
N ARG A 46 -18.01 0.80 8.41
CA ARG A 46 -17.06 1.40 9.34
C ARG A 46 -16.01 0.39 9.82
N GLU A 47 -16.39 -0.85 10.09
CA GLU A 47 -15.45 -1.88 10.55
C GLU A 47 -14.37 -2.13 9.48
N THR A 48 -14.78 -2.21 8.22
CA THR A 48 -13.87 -2.39 7.09
C THR A 48 -12.98 -1.17 6.86
N VAL A 49 -13.51 0.05 6.92
CA VAL A 49 -12.71 1.28 6.78
C VAL A 49 -11.66 1.38 7.90
N GLU A 50 -12.06 1.17 9.16
CA GLU A 50 -11.14 1.23 10.29
C GLU A 50 -10.13 0.06 10.30
N GLY A 51 -10.55 -1.14 9.89
CA GLY A 51 -9.69 -2.31 9.78
C GLY A 51 -8.63 -2.13 8.71
N LEU A 52 -8.99 -1.61 7.54
CA LEU A 52 -8.06 -1.31 6.46
C LEU A 52 -7.01 -0.29 6.89
N ARG A 53 -7.41 0.76 7.63
CA ARG A 53 -6.48 1.72 8.23
C ARG A 53 -5.45 1.04 9.15
N LYS A 54 -5.90 0.13 10.01
CA LYS A 54 -5.00 -0.62 10.91
C LYS A 54 -4.04 -1.51 10.12
N ILE A 55 -4.52 -2.19 9.08
CA ILE A 55 -3.68 -3.04 8.23
C ILE A 55 -2.62 -2.22 7.52
N TYR A 56 -3.01 -1.13 6.86
CA TYR A 56 -2.09 -0.28 6.11
C TYR A 56 -1.01 0.34 7.02
N GLY A 57 -1.41 0.85 8.19
CA GLY A 57 -0.47 1.43 9.16
C GLY A 57 0.50 0.42 9.78
N ASN A 58 0.09 -0.85 9.90
CA ASN A 58 0.90 -1.92 10.48
C ASN A 58 1.62 -2.79 9.43
N ALA A 59 1.41 -2.52 8.14
CA ALA A 59 2.13 -3.21 7.08
C ALA A 59 3.63 -2.86 7.16
N LYS A 60 4.49 -3.83 6.83
CA LYS A 60 5.94 -3.59 6.80
C LYS A 60 6.31 -3.03 5.43
N TRP A 61 6.48 -1.71 5.34
CA TRP A 61 6.76 -1.04 4.07
C TRP A 61 8.23 -1.16 3.68
N ARG A 62 8.48 -1.45 2.41
CA ARG A 62 9.81 -1.52 1.81
C ARG A 62 9.77 -1.01 0.37
N PRO A 63 10.90 -0.60 -0.23
CA PRO A 63 10.96 -0.27 -1.65
C PRO A 63 10.40 -1.40 -2.51
N PHE A 64 9.67 -1.05 -3.56
CA PHE A 64 9.14 -2.00 -4.54
C PHE A 64 10.24 -2.38 -5.54
N ILE A 65 10.67 -3.65 -5.51
CA ILE A 65 11.70 -4.22 -6.40
C ILE A 65 11.16 -5.50 -7.08
N ASP A 66 9.93 -5.89 -6.74
CA ASP A 66 9.27 -7.10 -7.21
C ASP A 66 8.46 -6.79 -8.48
N THR A 67 7.98 -7.83 -9.20
CA THR A 67 7.01 -7.63 -10.28
C THR A 67 5.62 -7.35 -9.71
N GLU A 68 4.88 -6.46 -10.36
CA GLU A 68 3.49 -6.18 -10.02
C GLU A 68 2.62 -7.45 -10.15
N PRO A 69 1.85 -7.84 -9.11
CA PRO A 69 0.98 -8.98 -9.21
C PRO A 69 -0.15 -8.73 -10.22
N ILE A 70 -0.52 -9.77 -10.95
CA ILE A 70 -1.60 -9.71 -11.97
C ILE A 70 -2.98 -9.66 -11.28
N ASP A 71 -3.08 -10.18 -10.05
CA ASP A 71 -4.34 -10.31 -9.30
C ASP A 71 -4.66 -9.11 -8.39
N GLN A 72 -4.31 -7.90 -8.83
CA GLN A 72 -4.48 -6.70 -8.01
C GLN A 72 -5.93 -6.22 -7.89
N ILE A 73 -6.30 -5.88 -6.67
CA ILE A 73 -7.47 -5.09 -6.34
C ILE A 73 -7.00 -3.65 -6.10
N SER A 74 -7.43 -2.72 -6.94
CA SER A 74 -7.27 -1.28 -6.70
C SER A 74 -8.18 -0.86 -5.55
N ILE A 75 -7.62 -0.11 -4.61
CA ILE A 75 -8.29 0.37 -3.41
C ILE A 75 -8.09 1.89 -3.34
N GLN A 76 -9.20 2.61 -3.42
CA GLN A 76 -9.25 4.05 -3.31
C GLN A 76 -9.98 4.45 -2.03
N LEU A 77 -9.41 5.38 -1.29
CA LEU A 77 -10.03 5.97 -0.11
C LEU A 77 -10.58 7.35 -0.43
N PHE A 78 -11.78 7.62 0.09
CA PHE A 78 -12.46 8.89 -0.07
C PHE A 78 -12.77 9.53 1.28
N HIS A 79 -12.78 10.87 1.30
CA HIS A 79 -13.38 11.69 2.35
C HIS A 79 -14.48 12.52 1.68
N GLY A 80 -15.75 12.17 1.92
CA GLY A 80 -16.86 12.68 1.12
C GLY A 80 -16.69 12.36 -0.37
N SER A 81 -16.60 13.37 -1.22
CA SER A 81 -16.40 13.23 -2.67
C SER A 81 -14.94 13.24 -3.12
N GLU A 82 -13.98 13.54 -2.24
CA GLU A 82 -12.57 13.67 -2.59
C GLU A 82 -11.82 12.35 -2.41
N LYS A 83 -11.04 11.94 -3.42
CA LYS A 83 -10.10 10.81 -3.30
C LYS A 83 -8.86 11.26 -2.55
N VAL A 84 -8.62 10.68 -1.38
CA VAL A 84 -7.51 11.07 -0.49
C VAL A 84 -6.31 10.13 -0.55
N LEU A 85 -6.52 8.88 -0.99
CA LEU A 85 -5.44 7.89 -1.16
C LEU A 85 -5.83 6.82 -2.18
N GLU A 86 -4.85 6.27 -2.87
CA GLU A 86 -4.98 5.11 -3.74
C GLU A 86 -3.80 4.18 -3.53
N PHE A 87 -4.07 2.88 -3.51
CA PHE A 87 -3.09 1.80 -3.43
C PHE A 87 -3.74 0.52 -3.96
N SER A 88 -2.98 -0.56 -4.09
CA SER A 88 -3.52 -1.86 -4.49
C SER A 88 -3.17 -2.96 -3.51
N TYR A 89 -3.93 -4.05 -3.59
CA TYR A 89 -3.69 -5.29 -2.86
C TYR A 89 -3.66 -6.47 -3.83
N GLY A 90 -2.59 -7.25 -3.82
CA GLY A 90 -2.40 -8.44 -4.67
C GLY A 90 -1.26 -9.30 -4.15
N ALA A 91 -1.28 -10.61 -4.47
CA ALA A 91 -0.28 -11.58 -3.99
C ALA A 91 0.07 -11.52 -2.49
N GLY A 92 -0.87 -11.06 -1.64
CA GLY A 92 -0.68 -10.99 -0.19
C GLY A 92 0.08 -9.76 0.33
N TRP A 93 0.28 -8.72 -0.47
CA TRP A 93 0.86 -7.45 -0.02
C TRP A 93 0.11 -6.23 -0.56
N LEU A 94 0.34 -5.09 0.09
CA LEU A 94 -0.11 -3.79 -0.38
C LEU A 94 0.94 -3.16 -1.30
N MET A 95 0.49 -2.35 -2.26
CA MET A 95 1.37 -1.57 -3.12
C MET A 95 0.89 -0.12 -3.22
N ASP A 96 1.78 0.80 -2.95
CA ASP A 96 1.67 2.24 -3.17
C ASP A 96 2.82 2.65 -4.11
N GLU A 97 2.72 3.77 -4.82
CA GLU A 97 3.57 4.31 -5.92
C GLU A 97 4.96 3.68 -6.09
N ALA A 98 5.76 3.56 -5.02
CA ALA A 98 7.10 2.97 -5.06
C ALA A 98 7.38 1.98 -3.92
N ARG A 99 6.36 1.52 -3.20
CA ARG A 99 6.51 0.79 -1.94
C ARG A 99 5.60 -0.41 -1.84
N LYS A 100 6.15 -1.49 -1.31
CA LYS A 100 5.45 -2.73 -0.94
C LYS A 100 5.20 -2.77 0.55
N GLY A 101 3.95 -2.90 0.97
CA GLY A 101 3.55 -3.18 2.34
C GLY A 101 3.35 -4.67 2.56
N VAL A 102 4.32 -5.36 3.17
CA VAL A 102 4.21 -6.80 3.44
C VAL A 102 3.26 -7.02 4.61
N LEU A 103 2.24 -7.86 4.38
CA LEU A 103 1.22 -8.21 5.37
C LEU A 103 1.57 -9.50 6.11
N SER A 104 1.24 -9.56 7.40
CA SER A 104 1.19 -10.81 8.15
C SER A 104 0.07 -11.72 7.65
N GLU A 105 0.11 -13.00 8.01
CA GLU A 105 -0.95 -13.94 7.63
C GLU A 105 -2.34 -13.50 8.10
N VAL A 106 -2.45 -13.06 9.36
CA VAL A 106 -3.70 -12.53 9.92
C VAL A 106 -4.21 -11.33 9.12
N GLN A 107 -3.32 -10.42 8.70
CA GLN A 107 -3.70 -9.26 7.89
C GLN A 107 -4.14 -9.68 6.48
N ARG A 108 -3.44 -10.63 5.84
CA ARG A 108 -3.84 -11.16 4.52
C ARG A 108 -5.21 -11.81 4.58
N GLN A 109 -5.47 -12.63 5.60
CA GLN A 109 -6.75 -13.29 5.78
C GLN A 109 -7.86 -12.27 5.99
N TRP A 110 -7.63 -11.25 6.82
CA TRP A 110 -8.58 -10.14 6.97
C TRP A 110 -8.88 -9.43 5.65
N MET A 111 -7.86 -9.15 4.81
CA MET A 111 -8.07 -8.53 3.49
C MET A 111 -8.96 -9.40 2.59
N ILE A 112 -8.83 -10.72 2.68
CA ILE A 112 -9.69 -11.65 1.95
C ILE A 112 -11.13 -11.58 2.49
N ASP A 113 -11.29 -11.67 3.80
CA ASP A 113 -12.58 -11.81 4.46
C ASP A 113 -13.41 -10.53 4.49
N HIS A 114 -12.77 -9.34 4.47
CA HIS A 114 -13.46 -8.05 4.61
C HIS A 114 -13.40 -7.15 3.38
N ILE A 115 -12.42 -7.32 2.49
CA ILE A 115 -12.33 -6.54 1.24
C ILE A 115 -12.73 -7.44 0.07
N ARG A 116 -11.99 -8.53 -0.17
CA ARG A 116 -12.20 -9.37 -1.36
C ARG A 116 -13.59 -10.00 -1.40
N SER A 117 -14.09 -10.47 -0.25
CA SER A 117 -15.42 -11.09 -0.12
C SER A 117 -16.58 -10.15 -0.47
N LYS A 118 -16.38 -8.84 -0.32
CA LYS A 118 -17.40 -7.80 -0.56
C LYS A 118 -17.44 -7.34 -2.02
N ILE A 119 -16.39 -7.63 -2.80
CA ILE A 119 -16.33 -7.26 -4.21
C ILE A 119 -17.07 -8.31 -5.03
N PRO A 120 -18.03 -7.92 -5.89
CA PRO A 120 -18.68 -8.84 -6.82
C PRO A 120 -17.68 -9.61 -7.67
N ALA A 121 -17.95 -10.89 -7.97
CA ALA A 121 -16.99 -11.77 -8.63
C ALA A 121 -16.54 -11.24 -10.00
N GLU A 122 -17.46 -10.61 -10.74
CA GLU A 122 -17.22 -9.99 -12.04
C GLU A 122 -16.29 -8.75 -11.98
N LYS A 123 -16.03 -8.23 -10.78
CA LYS A 123 -15.10 -7.10 -10.54
C LYS A 123 -13.76 -7.55 -9.95
N LEU A 124 -13.60 -8.83 -9.65
CA LEU A 124 -12.33 -9.38 -9.19
C LEU A 124 -11.43 -9.67 -10.40
N PRO A 125 -10.10 -9.46 -10.29
CA PRO A 125 -9.18 -9.84 -11.33
C PRO A 125 -9.19 -11.37 -11.50
N ASP A 126 -9.17 -11.83 -12.76
CA ASP A 126 -9.16 -13.24 -13.10
C ASP A 126 -8.00 -13.95 -12.40
N ARG A 127 -8.33 -14.96 -11.60
CA ARG A 127 -7.30 -15.85 -11.03
C ARG A 127 -6.84 -16.79 -12.13
N HIS A 128 -5.83 -16.39 -12.89
CA HIS A 128 -4.99 -17.36 -13.57
C HIS A 128 -4.25 -18.15 -12.49
N ILE A 129 -4.80 -19.30 -12.13
CA ILE A 129 -4.10 -20.33 -11.35
C ILE A 129 -2.97 -20.80 -12.27
N ILE A 130 -1.73 -20.44 -11.92
CA ILE A 130 -0.51 -21.03 -12.51
C ILE A 130 -0.09 -22.18 -11.61
#